data_AF-A0A8C8BBK1-F1
#
_entry.id   AF-A0A8C8BBK1-F1
#
_cell.length_a   1.000
_cell.length_b   1.000
_cell.length_c   1.000
_cell.angle_alpha   90.00
_cell.angle_beta   90.00
_cell.angle_gamma   90.00
#
_symmetry.space_group_name_H-M   'P 1'
#
loop_
_entity.id
_entity.type
_entity.pdbx_description
1 polymer ?
#
loop_
_entity_poly.entity_id
_entity_poly.type
_entity_poly.pdbx_seq_one_letter_code
_entity_poly.pdbx_strand_id
1 'polypeptide(L)'
;MGLSEVFWHHEYWLPPGATWADMKESADVHYPQPQNLLLCIPGALLLIIVRCIFERTVALPLGRRLGVSDKRRPRVQPNATLEGFYVLRGRTPEKGDLVSLAKQSNLPVREVETWFRHRRAQDRPRLMKKFCEASWRFTFYFTSFFSGLGLLYDVRMSRCLSLVSQPLPSAFDWFYLLELSFYCSLVATLPFDVKRKDFKEQIIHHIATITLIFVSYCANLIRFGMIVMLVHDASDYILEVSYPHLEMQICACRCPSVLRGGKAGSRTLQVSSKINPTGTEEPKKKKSRVLSILII
;
A
#
# COMPACT_ATOMS: atom_id res chain seq x y z
N MET A 1 3.90 -39.90 -9.89
CA MET A 1 3.34 -38.67 -10.46
C MET A 1 3.63 -37.54 -9.50
N GLY A 2 4.48 -36.60 -9.91
CA GLY A 2 4.82 -35.44 -9.08
C GLY A 2 3.64 -34.47 -8.98
N LEU A 3 3.54 -33.71 -7.88
CA LEU A 3 2.53 -32.65 -7.74
C LEU A 3 2.60 -31.62 -8.89
N SER A 4 3.78 -31.42 -9.47
CA SER A 4 3.97 -30.59 -10.66
C SER A 4 3.29 -31.17 -11.90
N GLU A 5 3.36 -32.48 -12.15
CA GLU A 5 2.75 -33.12 -13.34
C GLU A 5 1.22 -33.07 -13.29
N VAL A 6 0.65 -33.19 -12.09
CA VAL A 6 -0.80 -33.07 -11.87
C VAL A 6 -1.26 -31.62 -12.09
N PHE A 7 -0.51 -30.64 -11.58
CA PHE A 7 -0.85 -29.22 -11.73
C PHE A 7 -0.73 -28.75 -13.19
N TRP A 8 0.28 -29.22 -13.92
CA TRP A 8 0.52 -28.88 -15.33
C TRP A 8 -0.23 -29.79 -16.31
N HIS A 9 -1.32 -30.45 -15.93
CA HIS A 9 -2.11 -31.25 -16.87
C HIS A 9 -2.77 -30.35 -17.92
N HIS A 10 -2.67 -30.72 -19.20
CA HIS A 10 -3.08 -29.90 -20.35
C HIS A 10 -4.58 -29.53 -20.33
N GLU A 11 -5.44 -30.44 -19.87
CA GLU A 11 -6.90 -30.23 -19.78
C GLU A 11 -7.34 -29.06 -18.89
N TYR A 12 -6.51 -28.65 -17.92
CA TYR A 12 -6.87 -27.55 -17.00
C TYR A 12 -6.57 -26.16 -17.59
N TRP A 13 -5.64 -26.08 -18.55
CA TRP A 13 -5.09 -24.80 -19.01
C TRP A 13 -5.34 -24.56 -20.50
N LEU A 14 -5.61 -25.60 -21.28
CA LEU A 14 -5.69 -25.54 -22.74
C LEU A 14 -7.08 -25.90 -23.28
N PRO A 15 -7.46 -25.35 -24.45
CA PRO A 15 -8.70 -25.74 -25.11
C PRO A 15 -8.70 -27.23 -25.51
N PRO A 16 -9.89 -27.86 -25.63
CA PRO A 16 -9.99 -29.28 -25.95
C PRO A 16 -9.25 -29.64 -27.24
N GLY A 17 -8.32 -30.60 -27.15
CA GLY A 17 -7.51 -31.06 -28.29
C GLY A 17 -6.14 -30.40 -28.43
N ALA A 18 -5.78 -29.42 -27.59
CA ALA A 18 -4.43 -28.85 -27.54
C ALA A 18 -3.60 -29.47 -26.40
N THR A 19 -2.34 -29.80 -26.70
CA THR A 19 -1.38 -30.35 -25.72
C THR A 19 -0.20 -29.41 -25.52
N TRP A 20 0.52 -29.55 -24.40
CA TRP A 20 1.78 -28.82 -24.19
C TRP A 20 2.86 -29.15 -25.22
N ALA A 21 2.75 -30.28 -25.93
CA ALA A 21 3.64 -30.64 -27.02
C ALA A 21 3.45 -29.75 -28.25
N ASP A 22 2.23 -29.23 -28.46
CA ASP A 22 1.89 -28.33 -29.57
C ASP A 22 2.40 -26.90 -29.33
N MET A 23 2.78 -26.57 -28.09
CA MET A 23 3.37 -25.29 -27.70
C MET A 23 4.88 -25.37 -27.45
N LYS A 24 5.55 -26.40 -27.98
CA LYS A 24 7.02 -26.44 -27.96
C LYS A 24 7.59 -25.34 -28.84
N GLU A 25 8.59 -24.67 -28.30
CA GLU A 25 9.34 -23.62 -28.97
C GLU A 25 9.85 -24.12 -30.33
N SER A 26 9.50 -23.41 -31.40
CA SER A 26 10.03 -23.63 -32.74
C SER A 26 10.78 -22.38 -33.17
N ALA A 27 11.70 -22.50 -34.14
CA ALA A 27 12.62 -21.42 -34.52
C ALA A 27 11.91 -20.09 -34.89
N ASP A 28 10.62 -20.14 -35.23
CA ASP A 28 9.80 -18.99 -35.62
C ASP A 28 8.67 -18.64 -34.63
N VAL A 29 8.43 -19.46 -33.59
CA VAL A 29 7.29 -19.28 -32.67
C VAL A 29 7.68 -19.50 -31.21
N HIS A 30 7.68 -18.40 -30.44
CA HIS A 30 7.87 -18.39 -28.99
C HIS A 30 6.51 -18.49 -28.28
N TYR A 31 6.35 -19.50 -27.43
CA TYR A 31 5.17 -19.72 -26.60
C TYR A 31 5.50 -19.44 -25.13
N PRO A 32 4.55 -18.89 -24.36
CA PRO A 32 4.73 -18.65 -22.93
C PRO A 32 4.93 -19.97 -22.19
N GLN A 33 6.09 -20.14 -21.57
CA GLN A 33 6.34 -21.32 -20.73
C GLN A 33 6.02 -20.99 -19.27
N PRO A 34 5.01 -21.63 -18.66
CA PRO A 34 4.61 -21.28 -17.31
C PRO A 34 5.69 -21.50 -16.25
N GLN A 35 6.68 -22.35 -16.54
CA GLN A 35 7.84 -22.56 -15.67
C GLN A 35 8.68 -21.29 -15.52
N ASN A 36 8.71 -20.43 -16.56
CA ASN A 36 9.43 -19.15 -16.53
C ASN A 36 8.79 -18.16 -15.55
N LEU A 37 7.51 -18.33 -15.19
CA LEU A 37 6.88 -17.50 -14.16
C LEU A 37 7.52 -17.70 -12.79
N LEU A 38 8.17 -18.84 -12.51
CA LEU A 38 8.91 -19.05 -11.25
C LEU A 38 10.12 -18.11 -11.12
N LEU A 39 10.61 -17.56 -12.24
CA LEU A 39 11.62 -16.50 -12.23
C LEU A 39 11.09 -15.21 -11.58
N CYS A 40 9.79 -15.10 -11.30
CA CYS A 40 9.23 -13.96 -10.59
C CYS A 40 9.73 -13.87 -9.14
N ILE A 41 10.14 -14.99 -8.54
CA ILE A 41 10.67 -15.02 -7.17
C ILE A 41 12.05 -14.33 -7.10
N PRO A 42 13.07 -14.76 -7.89
CA PRO A 42 14.34 -14.02 -7.93
C PRO A 42 14.15 -12.60 -8.48
N GLY A 43 13.24 -12.39 -9.43
CA GLY A 43 12.86 -11.05 -9.91
C GLY A 43 12.32 -10.14 -8.80
N ALA A 44 11.44 -10.65 -7.94
CA ALA A 44 10.89 -9.92 -6.80
C ALA A 44 11.99 -9.55 -5.80
N LEU A 45 12.91 -10.47 -5.49
CA LEU A 45 14.05 -10.19 -4.62
C LEU A 45 14.96 -9.10 -5.21
N LEU A 46 15.23 -9.16 -6.52
CA LEU A 46 15.99 -8.14 -7.22
C LEU A 46 15.28 -6.78 -7.14
N LEU A 47 13.97 -6.72 -7.38
CA LEU A 47 13.19 -5.49 -7.27
C LEU A 47 13.18 -4.92 -5.85
N ILE A 48 13.20 -5.75 -4.81
CA ILE A 48 13.36 -5.30 -3.42
C ILE A 48 14.73 -4.63 -3.23
N ILE A 49 15.79 -5.21 -3.79
CA ILE A 49 17.13 -4.61 -3.73
C ILE A 49 17.15 -3.27 -4.47
N VAL A 50 16.60 -3.23 -5.69
CA VAL A 50 16.49 -2.00 -6.50
C VAL A 50 15.68 -0.93 -5.76
N ARG A 51 14.56 -1.30 -5.12
CA ARG A 51 13.77 -0.43 -4.26
C ARG A 51 14.62 0.17 -3.15
N CYS A 52 15.37 -0.66 -2.42
CA CYS A 52 16.25 -0.17 -1.34
C CYS A 52 17.32 0.80 -1.84
N ILE A 53 17.86 0.57 -3.03
CA ILE A 53 18.82 1.48 -3.68
C ILE A 53 18.11 2.79 -4.04
N PHE A 54 16.99 2.73 -4.75
CA PHE A 54 16.19 3.89 -5.16
C PHE A 54 15.78 4.77 -3.99
N GLU A 55 15.27 4.15 -2.91
CA GLU A 55 14.87 4.88 -1.70
C GLU A 55 16.06 5.68 -1.15
N ARG A 56 17.27 5.10 -1.14
CA ARG A 56 18.48 5.75 -0.61
C ARG A 56 19.06 6.81 -1.53
N THR A 57 19.12 6.55 -2.83
CA THR A 57 19.86 7.38 -3.80
C THR A 57 19.00 8.43 -4.48
N VAL A 58 17.69 8.19 -4.65
CA VAL A 58 16.77 9.08 -5.38
C VAL A 58 15.73 9.67 -4.44
N ALA A 59 14.98 8.82 -3.73
CA ALA A 59 13.82 9.29 -2.97
C ALA A 59 14.21 10.17 -1.77
N LEU A 60 15.20 9.76 -0.97
CA LEU A 60 15.68 10.56 0.16
C LEU A 60 16.20 11.95 -0.24
N PRO A 61 17.12 12.11 -1.22
CA PRO A 61 17.57 13.44 -1.61
C PRO A 61 16.45 14.25 -2.26
N LEU A 62 15.56 13.64 -3.04
CA LEU A 62 14.40 14.32 -3.62
C LEU A 62 13.46 14.86 -2.52
N GLY A 63 13.15 14.03 -1.53
CA GLY A 63 12.33 14.44 -0.38
C GLY A 63 12.94 15.60 0.39
N ARG A 64 14.27 15.59 0.60
CA ARG A 64 14.97 16.71 1.24
C ARG A 64 14.92 17.99 0.40
N ARG A 65 15.10 17.89 -0.92
CA ARG A 65 15.00 19.04 -1.85
C ARG A 65 13.59 19.63 -1.90
N LEU A 66 12.56 18.79 -1.80
CA LEU A 66 11.15 19.20 -1.71
C LEU A 66 10.74 19.70 -0.32
N GLY A 67 11.68 19.79 0.64
CA GLY A 67 11.40 20.26 2.00
C GLY A 67 10.61 19.28 2.86
N VAL A 68 10.51 18.01 2.45
CA VAL A 68 9.88 16.95 3.26
C VAL A 68 10.78 16.71 4.47
N SER A 69 10.38 17.22 5.62
CA SER A 69 11.09 16.99 6.88
C SER A 69 10.21 16.27 7.88
N ASP A 70 10.79 15.28 8.54
CA ASP A 70 10.15 14.68 9.70
C ASP A 70 10.11 15.71 10.84
N LYS A 71 8.92 15.98 11.37
CA LYS A 71 8.79 16.76 12.61
C LYS A 71 9.49 15.99 13.73
N ARG A 72 10.39 16.66 14.47
CA ARG A 72 11.00 16.07 15.67
C ARG A 72 9.90 15.73 16.67
N ARG A 73 9.76 14.46 17.02
CA ARG A 73 8.80 13.99 18.01
C ARG A 73 9.49 13.86 19.36
N PRO A 74 8.85 14.26 20.47
CA PRO A 74 9.40 14.06 21.80
C PRO A 74 9.71 12.59 22.04
N ARG A 75 10.92 12.29 22.55
CA ARG A 75 11.27 10.94 22.96
C ARG A 75 10.64 10.67 24.32
N VAL A 76 9.88 9.59 24.44
CA VAL A 76 9.36 9.18 25.76
C VAL A 76 10.50 8.75 26.68
N GLN A 77 10.37 9.10 27.96
CA GLN A 77 11.24 8.60 29.02
C GLN A 77 11.04 7.08 29.17
N PRO A 78 12.10 6.27 29.34
CA PRO A 78 11.97 4.84 29.58
C PRO A 78 11.23 4.57 30.90
N ASN A 79 10.07 3.89 30.84
CA ASN A 79 9.34 3.45 32.02
C ASN A 79 8.77 2.05 31.77
N ALA A 80 9.32 1.04 32.43
CA ALA A 80 8.98 -0.36 32.21
C ALA A 80 7.50 -0.66 32.51
N THR A 81 6.93 -0.02 33.53
CA THR A 81 5.52 -0.22 33.92
C THR A 81 4.57 0.33 32.85
N LEU A 82 4.83 1.54 32.35
CA LEU A 82 4.00 2.16 31.30
C LEU A 82 4.15 1.44 29.96
N GLU A 83 5.38 1.02 29.59
CA GLU A 83 5.64 0.25 28.38
C GLU A 83 5.01 -1.14 28.45
N GLY A 84 5.08 -1.82 29.60
CA GLY A 84 4.44 -3.11 29.83
C GLY A 84 2.93 -3.05 29.64
N PHE A 85 2.27 -2.02 30.19
CA PHE A 85 0.86 -1.78 29.94
C PHE A 85 0.58 -1.49 28.46
N TYR A 86 1.40 -0.65 27.82
CA TYR A 86 1.22 -0.24 26.43
C TYR A 86 1.26 -1.42 25.45
N VAL A 87 2.20 -2.35 25.65
CA VAL A 87 2.40 -3.52 24.79
C VAL A 87 1.39 -4.63 25.10
N LEU A 88 1.10 -4.90 26.38
CA LEU A 88 0.32 -6.07 26.78
C LEU A 88 -1.18 -5.80 26.93
N ARG A 89 -1.58 -4.62 27.41
CA ARG A 89 -2.99 -4.30 27.70
C ARG A 89 -3.62 -3.39 26.66
N GLY A 90 -2.93 -2.34 26.24
CA GLY A 90 -3.46 -1.45 25.20
C GLY A 90 -2.81 -0.07 25.10
N ARG A 91 -3.08 0.60 23.98
CA ARG A 91 -2.47 1.89 23.61
C ARG A 91 -3.14 3.10 24.25
N THR A 92 -4.35 2.93 24.78
CA THR A 92 -5.20 4.00 25.34
C THR A 92 -5.75 3.54 26.70
N PRO A 93 -5.11 3.92 27.82
CA PRO A 93 -5.58 3.56 29.15
C PRO A 93 -6.89 4.28 29.49
N GLU A 94 -7.77 3.62 30.25
CA GLU A 94 -8.97 4.26 30.81
C GLU A 94 -8.63 5.10 32.05
N LYS A 95 -9.60 5.89 32.53
CA LYS A 95 -9.40 6.77 33.70
C LYS A 95 -8.97 6.00 34.96
N GLY A 96 -9.51 4.79 35.19
CA GLY A 96 -9.12 3.94 36.33
C GLY A 96 -7.69 3.38 36.20
N ASP A 97 -7.29 3.01 34.99
CA ASP A 97 -5.93 2.54 34.70
C ASP A 97 -4.91 3.66 34.89
N LEU A 98 -5.22 4.88 34.47
CA LEU A 98 -4.33 6.04 34.60
C LEU A 98 -3.95 6.31 36.06
N VAL A 99 -4.91 6.24 36.99
CA VAL A 99 -4.66 6.43 38.43
C VAL A 99 -3.80 5.30 38.99
N SER A 100 -4.06 4.07 38.57
CA SER A 100 -3.30 2.89 39.00
C SER A 100 -1.86 2.93 38.50
N LEU A 101 -1.68 3.30 37.22
CA LEU A 101 -0.36 3.46 36.60
C LEU A 101 0.42 4.62 37.20
N ALA A 102 -0.24 5.74 37.52
CA ALA A 102 0.37 6.87 38.22
C ALA A 102 0.95 6.44 39.58
N LYS A 103 0.17 5.67 40.36
CA LYS A 103 0.65 5.11 41.64
C LYS A 103 1.83 4.15 41.46
N GLN A 104 1.76 3.24 40.49
CA GLN A 104 2.82 2.24 40.26
C GLN A 104 4.11 2.83 39.69
N SER A 105 4.00 3.88 38.86
CA SER A 105 5.15 4.55 38.24
C SER A 105 5.70 5.71 39.07
N ASN A 106 5.03 6.05 40.17
CA ASN A 106 5.34 7.19 41.03
C ASN A 106 5.38 8.53 40.25
N LEU A 107 4.48 8.65 39.26
CA LEU A 107 4.34 9.83 38.39
C LEU A 107 2.96 10.45 38.55
N PRO A 108 2.82 11.78 38.35
CA PRO A 108 1.50 12.40 38.33
C PRO A 108 0.70 11.91 37.11
N VAL A 109 -0.62 11.82 37.26
CA VAL A 109 -1.53 11.31 36.21
C VAL A 109 -1.35 12.04 34.87
N ARG A 110 -1.11 13.36 34.91
CA ARG A 110 -0.85 14.17 33.70
C ARG A 110 0.41 13.77 32.95
N GLU A 111 1.46 13.35 33.65
CA GLU A 111 2.69 12.86 33.02
C GLU A 111 2.48 11.50 32.40
N VAL A 112 1.73 10.60 33.07
CA VAL A 112 1.34 9.32 32.50
C VAL A 112 0.53 9.52 31.21
N GLU A 113 -0.49 10.39 31.22
CA GLU A 113 -1.26 10.73 30.02
C GLU A 113 -0.37 11.28 28.89
N THR A 114 0.57 12.16 29.23
CA THR A 114 1.50 12.77 28.29
C THR A 114 2.47 11.74 27.71
N TRP A 115 2.97 10.84 28.54
CA TRP A 115 3.79 9.71 28.14
C TRP A 115 3.06 8.84 27.10
N PHE A 116 1.80 8.46 27.37
CA PHE A 116 0.99 7.68 26.43
C PHE A 116 0.72 8.43 25.12
N ARG A 117 0.48 9.75 25.18
CA ARG A 117 0.34 10.59 23.97
C ARG A 117 1.62 10.60 23.14
N HIS A 118 2.77 10.83 23.76
CA HIS A 118 4.07 10.84 23.09
C HIS A 118 4.44 9.45 22.54
N ARG A 119 4.19 8.37 23.30
CA ARG A 119 4.45 6.99 22.87
C ARG A 119 3.65 6.62 21.62
N ARG A 120 2.36 6.96 21.59
CA ARG A 120 1.51 6.81 20.39
C ARG A 120 1.98 7.67 19.22
N ALA A 121 2.47 8.88 19.50
CA ALA A 121 3.02 9.74 18.47
C ALA A 121 4.33 9.18 17.89
N GLN A 122 5.16 8.51 18.69
CA GLN A 122 6.38 7.84 18.21
C GLN A 122 6.08 6.64 17.30
N ASP A 123 5.02 5.86 17.59
CA ASP A 123 4.59 4.74 16.74
C ASP A 123 4.08 5.16 15.36
N ARG A 124 3.76 6.44 15.18
CA ARG A 124 3.33 6.91 13.86
C ARG A 124 4.50 6.74 12.86
N PRO A 125 4.24 6.32 11.63
CA PRO A 125 5.25 6.31 10.58
C PRO A 125 5.85 7.71 10.36
N ARG A 126 7.11 7.76 9.96
CA ARG A 126 7.80 9.00 9.53
C ARG A 126 7.25 9.46 8.18
N LEU A 127 7.13 10.78 7.99
CA LEU A 127 6.62 11.33 6.74
C LEU A 127 7.58 11.01 5.59
N MET A 128 8.89 11.10 5.86
CA MET A 128 9.92 10.74 4.89
C MET A 128 9.79 9.28 4.43
N LYS A 129 9.49 8.35 5.34
CA LYS A 129 9.29 6.93 5.00
C LYS A 129 8.10 6.77 4.03
N LYS A 130 6.97 7.41 4.34
CA LYS A 130 5.79 7.39 3.45
C LYS A 130 6.09 7.99 2.07
N PHE A 131 6.86 9.09 2.02
CA PHE A 131 7.25 9.73 0.77
C PHE A 131 8.12 8.79 -0.07
N CYS A 132 9.13 8.16 0.54
CA CYS A 132 10.00 7.20 -0.16
C CYS A 132 9.20 6.02 -0.71
N GLU A 133 8.36 5.41 0.13
CA GLU A 133 7.47 4.31 -0.24
C GLU A 133 6.50 4.69 -1.39
N ALA A 134 5.97 5.91 -1.40
CA ALA A 134 5.08 6.38 -2.46
C ALA A 134 5.84 6.71 -3.76
N SER A 135 7.02 7.31 -3.65
CA SER A 135 7.83 7.69 -4.82
C SER A 135 8.33 6.48 -5.62
N TRP A 136 8.67 5.38 -4.94
CA TRP A 136 9.07 4.13 -5.59
C TRP A 136 7.93 3.55 -6.41
N ARG A 137 6.75 3.39 -5.79
CA ARG A 137 5.55 2.88 -6.44
C ARG A 137 5.14 3.77 -7.61
N PHE A 138 5.10 5.08 -7.40
CA PHE A 138 4.84 6.05 -8.46
C PHE A 138 5.78 5.87 -9.65
N THR A 139 7.09 5.76 -9.41
CA THR A 139 8.08 5.61 -10.47
C THR A 139 7.85 4.32 -11.25
N PHE A 140 7.65 3.20 -10.54
CA PHE A 140 7.41 1.91 -11.19
C PHE A 140 6.12 1.92 -12.02
N TYR A 141 4.97 2.27 -11.43
CA TYR A 141 3.68 2.30 -12.13
C TYR A 141 3.70 3.25 -13.33
N PHE A 142 4.34 4.41 -13.20
CA PHE A 142 4.51 5.34 -14.32
C PHE A 142 5.32 4.68 -15.45
N THR A 143 6.49 4.13 -15.14
CA THR A 143 7.33 3.47 -16.16
C THR A 143 6.64 2.25 -16.78
N SER A 144 5.90 1.47 -15.99
CA SER A 144 5.19 0.29 -16.49
C SER A 144 4.04 0.68 -17.41
N PHE A 145 3.23 1.67 -17.02
CA PHE A 145 2.11 2.16 -17.83
C PHE A 145 2.57 2.61 -19.23
N PHE A 146 3.64 3.40 -19.34
CA PHE A 146 4.16 3.82 -20.65
C PHE A 146 4.80 2.67 -21.42
N SER A 147 5.44 1.72 -20.73
CA SER A 147 6.01 0.53 -21.37
C SER A 147 4.92 -0.38 -21.93
N GLY A 148 3.87 -0.65 -21.14
CA GLY A 148 2.69 -1.42 -21.55
C GLY A 148 1.94 -0.74 -22.70
N LEU A 149 1.77 0.59 -22.64
CA LEU A 149 1.17 1.36 -23.74
C LEU A 149 2.03 1.29 -25.02
N GLY A 150 3.35 1.38 -24.90
CA GLY A 150 4.29 1.24 -26.01
C GLY A 150 4.22 -0.13 -26.67
N LEU A 151 4.24 -1.20 -25.87
CA LEU A 151 4.09 -2.58 -26.34
C LEU A 151 2.74 -2.81 -27.03
N LEU A 152 1.66 -2.25 -26.47
CA LEU A 152 0.32 -2.36 -27.06
C LEU A 152 0.16 -1.51 -28.33
N TYR A 153 0.83 -0.37 -28.42
CA TYR A 153 0.81 0.49 -29.61
C TYR A 153 1.57 -0.14 -30.78
N ASP A 154 2.72 -0.75 -30.52
CA ASP A 154 3.54 -1.43 -31.53
C ASP A 154 2.80 -2.65 -32.11
N VAL A 155 2.09 -3.39 -31.26
CA VAL A 155 1.10 -4.40 -31.68
C VAL A 155 -0.20 -3.71 -32.10
N ARG A 156 -0.13 -3.03 -33.25
CA ARG A 156 -1.24 -2.35 -33.92
C ARG A 156 -2.59 -2.98 -33.61
N MET A 157 -3.47 -2.20 -32.98
CA MET A 157 -4.84 -2.56 -32.54
C MET A 157 -5.64 -3.38 -33.58
N SER A 158 -5.32 -3.23 -34.87
CA SER A 158 -5.91 -3.98 -35.99
C SER A 158 -5.65 -5.50 -35.97
N ARG A 159 -4.63 -6.00 -35.26
CA ARG A 159 -4.36 -7.45 -35.08
C ARG A 159 -4.88 -8.00 -33.75
N CYS A 160 -5.47 -7.17 -32.89
CA CYS A 160 -5.98 -7.59 -31.57
C CYS A 160 -7.05 -8.70 -31.68
N LEU A 161 -7.83 -8.69 -32.78
CA LEU A 161 -8.96 -9.60 -33.00
C LEU A 161 -8.59 -10.96 -33.63
N SER A 162 -7.35 -11.18 -34.11
CA SER A 162 -6.92 -12.51 -34.55
C SER A 162 -6.56 -13.37 -33.35
N LEU A 163 -7.60 -13.99 -32.80
CA LEU A 163 -7.60 -14.91 -31.68
C LEU A 163 -6.67 -16.11 -31.98
N VAL A 164 -5.89 -16.51 -30.98
CA VAL A 164 -5.31 -17.86 -30.79
C VAL A 164 -3.86 -18.14 -31.26
N SER A 165 -3.33 -17.66 -32.39
CA SER A 165 -2.07 -18.26 -32.91
C SER A 165 -1.07 -17.30 -33.57
N GLN A 166 -0.60 -16.29 -32.85
CA GLN A 166 0.54 -15.48 -33.32
C GLN A 166 1.73 -15.67 -32.38
N PRO A 167 2.95 -15.86 -32.92
CA PRO A 167 4.17 -15.89 -32.11
C PRO A 167 4.25 -14.59 -31.32
N LEU A 168 4.34 -14.72 -30.01
CA LEU A 168 4.37 -13.57 -29.14
C LEU A 168 5.81 -13.02 -29.11
N PRO A 169 6.01 -11.71 -29.33
CA PRO A 169 7.33 -11.12 -29.15
C PRO A 169 7.84 -11.34 -27.72
N SER A 170 9.10 -11.76 -27.57
CA SER A 170 9.73 -12.03 -26.28
C SER A 170 9.63 -10.86 -25.28
N ALA A 171 9.46 -9.63 -25.77
CA ALA A 171 9.23 -8.44 -24.95
C ALA A 171 7.99 -8.54 -24.04
N PHE A 172 6.92 -9.22 -24.48
CA PHE A 172 5.72 -9.44 -23.66
C PHE A 172 6.00 -10.37 -22.49
N ASP A 173 6.78 -11.43 -22.70
CA ASP A 173 7.16 -12.37 -21.64
C ASP A 173 7.98 -11.68 -20.55
N TRP A 174 8.96 -10.86 -20.94
CA TRP A 174 9.76 -10.09 -19.99
C TRP A 174 8.92 -9.05 -19.24
N PHE A 175 7.97 -8.40 -19.91
CA PHE A 175 7.07 -7.45 -19.27
C PHE A 175 6.17 -8.14 -18.23
N TYR A 176 5.57 -9.28 -18.58
CA TYR A 176 4.80 -10.11 -17.65
C TYR A 176 5.60 -10.54 -16.44
N LEU A 177 6.83 -10.99 -16.67
CA LEU A 177 7.72 -11.42 -15.61
C LEU A 177 8.06 -10.24 -14.68
N LEU A 178 8.34 -9.05 -15.24
CA LEU A 178 8.63 -7.84 -14.49
C LEU A 178 7.44 -7.39 -13.63
N GLU A 179 6.24 -7.35 -14.21
CA GLU A 179 4.99 -6.99 -13.51
C GLU A 179 4.67 -7.97 -12.38
N LEU A 180 4.68 -9.27 -12.68
CA LEU A 180 4.46 -10.31 -11.68
C LEU A 180 5.49 -10.23 -10.55
N SER A 181 6.77 -10.03 -10.88
CA SER A 181 7.84 -9.83 -9.90
C SER A 181 7.58 -8.62 -9.01
N PHE A 182 7.09 -7.53 -9.58
CA PHE A 182 6.80 -6.31 -8.85
C PHE A 182 5.64 -6.49 -7.87
N TYR A 183 4.52 -7.06 -8.30
CA TYR A 183 3.40 -7.36 -7.40
C TYR A 183 3.80 -8.36 -6.30
N CYS A 184 4.59 -9.38 -6.61
CA CYS A 184 5.17 -10.27 -5.62
C CYS A 184 6.08 -9.52 -4.63
N SER A 185 6.91 -8.59 -5.11
CA SER A 185 7.77 -7.74 -4.27
C SER A 185 6.96 -6.83 -3.34
N LEU A 186 5.83 -6.31 -3.80
CA LEU A 186 4.90 -5.52 -3.00
C LEU A 186 4.32 -6.38 -1.88
N VAL A 187 3.78 -7.56 -2.19
CA VAL A 187 3.22 -8.48 -1.19
C VAL A 187 4.28 -8.89 -0.15
N ALA A 188 5.51 -9.17 -0.58
CA ALA A 188 6.61 -9.52 0.31
C ALA A 188 7.04 -8.36 1.23
N THR A 189 6.97 -7.12 0.76
CA THR A 189 7.40 -5.93 1.53
C THR A 189 6.27 -5.31 2.37
N LEU A 190 5.01 -5.60 2.07
CA LEU A 190 3.82 -5.10 2.79
C LEU A 190 3.89 -5.24 4.33
N PRO A 191 4.37 -6.35 4.92
CA PRO A 191 4.48 -6.48 6.38
C PRO A 191 5.44 -5.46 7.03
N PHE A 192 6.45 -5.02 6.29
CA PHE A 192 7.49 -4.08 6.74
C PHE A 192 7.17 -2.62 6.41
N ASP A 193 6.23 -2.42 5.49
CA ASP A 193 5.73 -1.11 5.11
C ASP A 193 4.83 -0.52 6.20
N VAL A 194 4.56 0.78 6.06
CA VAL A 194 3.69 1.48 6.98
C VAL A 194 2.28 0.88 6.95
N LYS A 195 1.85 0.22 8.03
CA LYS A 195 0.50 -0.31 8.19
C LYS A 195 -0.55 0.79 8.00
N ARG A 196 -1.25 0.73 6.86
CA ARG A 196 -2.40 1.58 6.53
C ARG A 196 -3.71 0.92 7.02
N LYS A 197 -4.82 1.65 7.02
CA LYS A 197 -6.12 1.12 7.49
C LYS A 197 -6.74 0.15 6.49
N ASP A 198 -6.41 0.36 5.24
CA ASP A 198 -6.72 -0.35 4.00
C ASP A 198 -5.80 -1.56 3.74
N PHE A 199 -4.96 -1.95 4.71
CA PHE A 199 -3.96 -3.02 4.55
C PHE A 199 -4.54 -4.35 4.04
N LYS A 200 -5.71 -4.76 4.56
CA LYS A 200 -6.35 -6.03 4.15
C LYS A 200 -6.88 -5.95 2.72
N GLU A 201 -7.49 -4.83 2.37
CA GLU A 201 -8.05 -4.60 1.04
C GLU A 201 -6.93 -4.55 0.00
N GLN A 202 -5.82 -3.88 0.31
CA GLN A 202 -4.63 -3.86 -0.54
C GLN A 202 -4.05 -5.26 -0.77
N ILE A 203 -3.92 -6.09 0.27
CA ILE A 203 -3.44 -7.48 0.11
C ILE A 203 -4.36 -8.28 -0.80
N ILE A 204 -5.67 -8.22 -0.57
CA ILE A 204 -6.65 -8.97 -1.37
C ILE A 204 -6.57 -8.53 -2.83
N HIS A 205 -6.48 -7.21 -3.08
CA HIS A 205 -6.30 -6.68 -4.42
C HIS A 205 -5.04 -7.23 -5.10
N HIS A 206 -3.89 -7.20 -4.43
CA HIS A 206 -2.62 -7.67 -5.01
C HIS A 206 -2.62 -9.19 -5.25
N ILE A 207 -3.26 -9.98 -4.37
CA ILE A 207 -3.42 -11.42 -4.61
C ILE A 207 -4.30 -11.68 -5.84
N ALA A 208 -5.37 -10.89 -6.01
CA ALA A 208 -6.24 -10.98 -7.17
C ALA A 208 -5.49 -10.64 -8.46
N THR A 209 -4.71 -9.55 -8.50
CA THR A 209 -3.92 -9.16 -9.68
C THR A 209 -2.85 -10.20 -10.01
N ILE A 210 -2.10 -10.70 -9.03
CA ILE A 210 -1.11 -11.79 -9.21
C ILE A 210 -1.77 -13.03 -9.81
N THR A 211 -2.94 -13.41 -9.29
CA THR A 211 -3.69 -14.58 -9.79
C THR A 211 -4.15 -14.37 -11.22
N LEU A 212 -4.67 -13.18 -11.55
CA LEU A 212 -5.16 -12.85 -12.88
C LEU A 212 -4.04 -12.82 -13.91
N ILE A 213 -2.87 -12.26 -13.55
CA ILE A 213 -1.66 -12.27 -14.38
C ILE A 213 -1.21 -13.72 -14.61
N PHE A 214 -1.09 -14.52 -13.54
CA PHE A 214 -0.66 -15.91 -13.61
C PHE A 214 -1.57 -16.76 -14.51
N VAL A 215 -2.88 -16.71 -14.28
CA VAL A 215 -3.86 -17.48 -15.09
C VAL A 215 -3.87 -16.99 -16.53
N SER A 216 -3.81 -15.67 -16.78
CA SER A 216 -3.77 -15.13 -18.15
C SER A 216 -2.55 -15.60 -18.93
N TYR A 217 -1.40 -15.76 -18.27
CA TYR A 217 -0.17 -16.27 -18.89
C TYR A 217 -0.28 -17.76 -19.19
N CYS A 218 -0.73 -18.56 -18.21
CA CYS A 218 -0.88 -20.01 -18.38
C CYS A 218 -1.93 -20.40 -19.42
N ALA A 219 -3.01 -19.63 -19.55
CA ALA A 219 -4.08 -19.84 -20.53
C ALA A 219 -3.77 -19.22 -21.92
N ASN A 220 -2.55 -18.69 -22.13
CA ASN A 220 -2.13 -18.01 -23.35
C ASN A 220 -3.06 -16.82 -23.74
N LEU A 221 -3.66 -16.16 -22.75
CA LEU A 221 -4.52 -14.98 -22.90
C LEU A 221 -3.72 -13.68 -22.77
N ILE A 222 -2.52 -13.66 -23.32
CA ILE A 222 -1.50 -12.64 -23.02
C ILE A 222 -1.94 -11.23 -23.46
N ARG A 223 -2.65 -11.11 -24.59
CA ARG A 223 -3.17 -9.80 -25.03
C ARG A 223 -4.21 -9.22 -24.07
N PHE A 224 -5.11 -10.06 -23.57
CA PHE A 224 -6.11 -9.62 -22.59
C PHE A 224 -5.43 -9.28 -21.26
N GLY A 225 -4.48 -10.09 -20.81
CA GLY A 225 -3.77 -9.80 -19.58
C GLY A 225 -2.89 -8.54 -19.66
N MET A 226 -2.34 -8.17 -20.83
CA MET A 226 -1.69 -6.86 -21.02
C MET A 226 -2.63 -5.68 -20.79
N ILE A 227 -3.85 -5.75 -21.32
CA ILE A 227 -4.87 -4.70 -21.11
C ILE A 227 -5.25 -4.64 -19.64
N VAL A 228 -5.45 -5.80 -19.01
CA VAL A 228 -5.74 -5.93 -17.58
C VAL A 228 -4.63 -5.29 -16.73
N MET A 229 -3.35 -5.59 -16.99
CA MET A 229 -2.22 -4.98 -16.28
C MET A 229 -2.20 -3.45 -16.44
N LEU A 230 -2.38 -2.95 -17.67
CA LEU A 230 -2.42 -1.50 -17.94
C LEU A 230 -3.55 -0.79 -17.17
N VAL A 231 -4.73 -1.42 -17.08
CA VAL A 231 -5.87 -0.90 -16.33
C VAL A 231 -5.61 -0.95 -14.82
N HIS A 232 -5.01 -2.04 -14.33
CA HIS A 232 -4.64 -2.18 -12.92
C HIS A 232 -3.63 -1.11 -12.50
N ASP A 233 -2.55 -0.90 -13.26
CA ASP A 233 -1.55 0.13 -12.99
C ASP A 233 -2.17 1.53 -12.91
N ALA A 234 -3.07 1.85 -13.83
CA ALA A 234 -3.78 3.12 -13.83
C ALA A 234 -4.69 3.27 -12.59
N SER A 235 -5.34 2.19 -12.16
CA SER A 235 -6.23 2.20 -11.01
C SER A 235 -5.47 2.31 -9.67
N ASP A 236 -4.36 1.57 -9.52
CA ASP A 236 -3.50 1.61 -8.35
C ASP A 236 -2.90 3.00 -8.17
N TYR A 237 -2.47 3.62 -9.28
CA TYR A 237 -2.03 5.02 -9.29
C TYR A 237 -3.09 5.98 -8.71
N ILE A 238 -4.35 5.87 -9.13
CA ILE A 238 -5.43 6.77 -8.66
C ILE A 238 -5.71 6.58 -7.16
N LEU A 239 -5.69 5.34 -6.69
CA LEU A 239 -5.86 5.01 -5.27
C LEU A 239 -4.72 5.57 -4.42
N GLU A 240 -3.49 5.50 -4.93
CA GLU A 240 -2.30 6.00 -4.25
C GLU A 240 -2.21 7.52 -4.19
N VAL A 241 -2.73 8.26 -5.16
CA VAL A 241 -2.75 9.73 -5.12
C VAL A 241 -3.90 10.28 -4.25
N SER A 242 -5.04 9.58 -4.22
CA SER A 242 -6.23 10.04 -3.48
C SER A 242 -6.08 9.99 -1.95
N TYR A 243 -5.31 9.04 -1.42
CA TYR A 243 -5.14 8.85 0.03
C TYR A 243 -4.14 9.80 0.74
N PRO A 244 -2.93 10.09 0.22
CA PRO A 244 -1.93 10.92 0.91
C PRO A 244 -2.34 12.39 0.97
N HIS A 245 -3.11 12.91 0.01
CA HIS A 245 -3.62 14.28 0.08
C HIS A 245 -4.57 14.44 1.27
N LEU A 246 -5.44 13.46 1.51
CA LEU A 246 -6.39 13.50 2.62
C LEU A 246 -5.70 13.28 3.99
N GLU A 247 -4.76 12.33 4.10
CA GLU A 247 -4.05 12.05 5.36
C GLU A 247 -3.02 13.15 5.72
N MET A 248 -2.34 13.78 4.77
CA MET A 248 -1.49 14.95 5.06
C MET A 248 -2.31 16.15 5.53
N GLN A 249 -3.45 16.43 4.90
CA GLN A 249 -4.35 17.51 5.32
C GLN A 249 -4.94 17.22 6.72
N ILE A 250 -5.37 15.99 6.99
CA ILE A 250 -5.92 15.59 8.30
C ILE A 250 -4.84 15.63 9.40
N CYS A 251 -3.60 15.25 9.11
CA CYS A 251 -2.51 15.32 10.10
C CYS A 251 -2.07 16.76 10.38
N ALA A 252 -2.23 17.69 9.42
CA ALA A 252 -2.03 19.12 9.62
C ALA A 252 -3.18 19.75 10.43
N CYS A 253 -4.44 19.37 10.15
CA CYS A 253 -5.62 19.97 10.79
C CYS A 253 -5.97 19.40 12.17
N ARG A 254 -5.38 18.27 12.61
CA ARG A 254 -5.70 17.62 13.91
C ARG A 254 -4.69 17.91 15.02
N CYS A 255 -3.71 18.79 14.80
CA CYS A 255 -2.96 19.42 15.89
C CYS A 255 -3.59 20.79 16.17
N PRO A 256 -4.33 20.98 17.27
CA PRO A 256 -4.60 22.34 17.72
C PRO A 256 -3.24 22.98 18.03
N SER A 257 -2.94 24.05 17.32
CA SER A 257 -1.83 24.95 17.58
C SER A 257 -2.02 25.60 18.96
N VAL A 258 -1.74 24.85 20.03
CA VAL A 258 -1.44 25.42 21.34
C VAL A 258 0.05 25.69 21.30
N LEU A 259 0.43 26.92 20.92
CA LEU A 259 1.65 27.62 21.30
C LEU A 259 1.61 29.00 20.63
N ARG A 260 0.92 29.96 21.25
CA ARG A 260 1.38 31.35 21.25
C ARG A 260 1.38 31.81 22.70
N GLY A 261 2.59 32.11 23.17
CA GLY A 261 2.96 32.26 24.58
C GLY A 261 2.26 33.42 25.27
N GLY A 262 2.20 33.29 26.59
CA GLY A 262 1.68 34.31 27.48
C GLY A 262 2.45 35.62 27.38
N LYS A 263 1.70 36.72 27.44
CA LYS A 263 2.11 37.90 28.17
C LYS A 263 1.08 38.12 29.27
N ALA A 264 1.60 38.25 30.49
CA ALA A 264 0.87 38.69 31.65
C ALA A 264 0.16 40.02 31.35
N GLY A 265 -1.09 40.14 31.78
CA GLY A 265 -1.89 41.34 31.63
C GLY A 265 -3.16 41.19 32.45
N SER A 266 -3.08 41.65 33.70
CA SER A 266 -4.19 41.77 34.65
C SER A 266 -5.40 42.44 33.99
N ARG A 267 -6.57 41.79 34.05
CA ARG A 267 -7.88 42.46 34.08
C ARG A 267 -8.97 41.48 34.50
N THR A 268 -9.39 41.70 35.74
CA THR A 268 -10.69 41.36 36.31
C THR A 268 -11.81 41.59 35.30
N LEU A 269 -12.60 40.57 34.99
CA LEU A 269 -13.98 40.73 34.54
C LEU A 269 -14.81 39.56 35.05
N GLN A 270 -15.73 39.94 35.94
CA GLN A 270 -16.75 39.13 36.54
C GLN A 270 -17.88 38.80 35.53
N VAL A 271 -18.70 37.81 35.90
CA VAL A 271 -20.11 37.59 35.50
C VAL A 271 -20.34 36.91 34.15
N SER A 272 -20.77 35.65 34.15
CA SER A 272 -22.19 35.29 34.32
C SER A 272 -22.42 33.80 34.02
N SER A 273 -22.94 33.09 35.01
CA SER A 273 -23.65 31.84 34.81
C SER A 273 -24.93 32.09 34.02
N LYS A 274 -25.08 31.48 32.85
CA LYS A 274 -26.40 31.17 32.28
C LYS A 274 -26.46 29.69 31.93
N ILE A 275 -26.94 28.94 32.91
CA ILE A 275 -27.75 27.75 32.69
C ILE A 275 -29.03 28.24 32.02
N ASN A 276 -29.41 27.65 30.88
CA ASN A 276 -30.82 27.41 30.65
C ASN A 276 -31.00 26.08 29.88
N PRO A 277 -31.91 25.21 30.33
CA PRO A 277 -32.20 23.91 29.74
C PRO A 277 -33.34 24.07 28.72
N THR A 278 -33.28 23.38 27.60
CA THR A 278 -34.46 22.82 26.91
C THR A 278 -33.99 22.02 25.70
N GLY A 279 -34.55 20.82 25.56
CA GLY A 279 -34.13 19.83 24.58
C GLY A 279 -34.44 20.20 23.14
N THR A 280 -33.67 19.59 22.26
CA THR A 280 -34.13 18.90 21.05
C THR A 280 -32.91 18.17 20.47
N GLU A 281 -32.89 16.85 20.57
CA GLU A 281 -31.91 16.02 19.84
C GLU A 281 -32.27 16.05 18.35
N GLU A 282 -31.39 16.61 17.53
CA GLU A 282 -31.46 16.43 16.08
C GLU A 282 -30.76 15.12 15.68
N PRO A 283 -31.37 14.25 14.85
CA PRO A 283 -30.77 12.99 14.46
C PRO A 283 -29.61 13.21 13.48
N LYS A 284 -28.41 12.77 13.88
CA LYS A 284 -27.22 12.73 13.01
C LYS A 284 -27.50 11.85 11.79
N LYS A 285 -27.68 12.48 10.62
CA LYS A 285 -27.73 11.84 9.30
C LYS A 285 -26.54 10.88 9.13
N LYS A 286 -26.86 9.58 9.11
CA LYS A 286 -25.96 8.48 8.77
C LYS A 286 -25.65 8.58 7.27
N LYS A 287 -24.54 9.23 6.91
CA LYS A 287 -24.08 9.29 5.51
C LYS A 287 -23.55 7.91 5.13
N SER A 288 -24.45 7.11 4.56
CA SER A 288 -24.14 5.85 3.89
C SER A 288 -23.04 6.10 2.86
N ARG A 289 -21.87 5.48 3.05
CA ARG A 289 -20.87 5.30 2.01
C ARG A 289 -21.09 3.92 1.42
N VAL A 290 -22.05 3.84 0.50
CA VAL A 290 -22.05 2.83 -0.54
C VAL A 290 -21.62 3.58 -1.80
N LEU A 291 -20.47 3.22 -2.35
CA LEU A 291 -20.19 2.99 -3.78
C LEU A 291 -18.68 3.14 -4.00
N SER A 292 -18.02 2.00 -4.21
CA SER A 292 -16.78 1.79 -4.98
C SER A 292 -16.23 0.39 -4.66
N ILE A 293 -17.04 -0.65 -4.92
CA ILE A 293 -16.55 -2.02 -5.12
C ILE A 293 -17.32 -2.54 -6.33
N LEU A 294 -16.80 -2.23 -7.51
CA LEU A 294 -16.98 -3.06 -8.71
C LEU A 294 -15.96 -2.61 -9.77
N ILE A 295 -14.72 -3.03 -9.57
CA ILE A 295 -13.80 -3.33 -10.68
C ILE A 295 -13.16 -4.67 -10.29
N ILE A 296 -13.89 -5.74 -10.64
CA ILE A 296 -13.39 -7.09 -10.90
C ILE A 296 -13.95 -7.43 -12.28
#